data_AF-A0A1Y4QK06-F1
#
_entry.id   AF-A0A1Y4QK06-F1
#
_cell.length_a   1.000
_cell.length_b   1.000
_cell.length_c   1.000
_cell.angle_alpha   90.00
_cell.angle_beta   90.00
_cell.angle_gamma   90.00
#
_symmetry.space_group_name_H-M   'P 1'
#
loop_
_entity.id
_entity.type
_entity.pdbx_description
1 polymer ?
#
loop_
_entity_poly.entity_id
_entity_poly.type
_entity_poly.pdbx_seq_one_letter_code
_entity_poly.pdbx_strand_id
1 'polypeptide(L)'
;MKRFFKLLCCMTLLFTLSFSLSGCSENQSNETDTMEDTDNTNDDELAKIDSKVEERFNGDYAVSQEDVSESVTYINENIDNIKDKDVAKNIYEHSLFLETAATQGNVDDSNKIKELAVNSKEYAKNVYNASDDEVDNIIEEGKEKFDTFKNDFKNGVDSFVDEFMKFF
;
A
#
# COMPACT_ATOMS: atom_id res chain seq x y z
N MET A 1 8.38 42.58 -16.92
CA MET A 1 8.17 43.78 -16.06
C MET A 1 7.09 43.40 -15.04
N LYS A 2 7.46 43.13 -13.78
CA LYS A 2 7.23 43.98 -12.57
C LYS A 2 5.72 44.32 -12.41
N ARG A 3 5.01 44.01 -11.31
CA ARG A 3 5.29 44.23 -9.86
C ARG A 3 4.42 43.26 -9.04
N PHE A 4 4.95 42.42 -8.15
CA PHE A 4 5.24 42.69 -6.73
C PHE A 4 4.10 43.36 -5.95
N PHE A 5 3.26 42.55 -5.28
CA PHE A 5 2.56 42.95 -4.06
C PHE A 5 3.40 42.53 -2.85
N LYS A 6 3.73 43.53 -2.03
CA LYS A 6 4.58 43.51 -0.85
C LYS A 6 3.69 43.44 0.39
N LEU A 7 4.11 42.60 1.35
CA LEU A 7 4.13 42.83 2.81
C LEU A 7 2.76 43.10 3.48
N LEU A 8 2.44 42.62 4.68
CA LEU A 8 3.22 42.78 5.92
C LEU A 8 2.38 42.23 7.10
N CYS A 9 3.07 41.62 8.09
CA CYS A 9 2.68 41.47 9.50
C CYS A 9 1.50 40.51 9.83
N CYS A 10 1.52 39.68 10.88
CA CYS A 10 2.43 39.60 12.03
C CYS A 10 2.15 38.32 12.85
N MET A 11 3.23 37.77 13.44
CA MET A 11 3.32 37.24 14.80
C MET A 11 2.60 35.93 15.18
N THR A 12 3.40 34.87 15.16
CA THR A 12 3.68 33.95 16.29
C THR A 12 2.66 33.83 17.41
N LEU A 13 2.19 32.60 17.63
CA LEU A 13 1.81 32.12 18.94
C LEU A 13 2.32 30.68 19.12
N LEU A 14 3.48 30.58 19.77
CA LEU A 14 3.99 29.37 20.40
C LEU A 14 3.09 29.06 21.59
N PHE A 15 2.49 27.88 21.62
CA PHE A 15 1.97 27.29 22.86
C PHE A 15 2.78 26.03 23.17
N THR A 16 3.86 26.24 23.91
CA THR A 16 4.50 25.20 24.72
C THR A 16 3.79 25.17 26.07
N LEU A 17 3.04 24.11 26.36
CA LEU A 17 2.62 23.78 27.73
C LEU A 17 3.35 22.52 28.16
N SER A 18 4.45 22.75 28.84
CA SER A 18 5.11 21.80 29.73
C SER A 18 4.26 21.63 30.99
N PHE A 19 3.81 20.40 31.26
CA PHE A 19 3.42 19.99 32.61
C PHE A 19 4.43 18.97 33.11
N SER A 20 5.17 19.40 34.13
CA SER A 20 6.09 18.58 34.91
C SER A 20 5.33 17.76 35.97
N LEU A 21 5.62 16.46 35.97
CA LEU A 21 5.89 15.58 37.10
C LEU A 21 5.17 15.83 38.44
N SER A 22 4.31 14.89 38.83
CA SER A 22 4.07 14.53 40.24
C SER A 22 4.27 13.02 40.36
N GLY A 23 5.33 12.63 41.07
CA GLY A 23 5.67 11.24 41.34
C GLY A 23 5.06 10.69 42.64
N CYS A 24 5.43 9.42 42.89
CA CYS A 24 5.10 8.47 43.96
C CYS A 24 4.10 7.40 43.46
N SER A 25 4.40 6.09 43.41
CA SER A 25 5.36 5.28 44.18
C SER A 25 5.78 4.03 43.39
N GLU A 26 6.95 3.52 43.77
CA GLU A 26 7.71 2.38 43.26
C GLU A 26 6.93 1.09 42.99
N ASN A 27 7.30 0.39 41.90
CA ASN A 27 7.87 -0.94 42.07
C ASN A 27 8.94 -1.21 40.99
N GLN A 28 10.08 -1.64 41.50
CA GLN A 28 11.31 -1.97 40.82
C GLN A 28 11.20 -3.36 40.18
N SER A 29 11.49 -3.49 38.88
CA SER A 29 12.08 -4.70 38.33
C SER A 29 12.93 -4.34 37.11
N ASN A 30 14.21 -4.69 37.23
CA ASN A 30 15.28 -4.53 36.25
C ASN A 30 14.96 -5.19 34.90
N GLU A 31 15.56 -4.59 33.87
CA GLU A 31 16.06 -5.18 32.63
C GLU A 31 15.63 -6.62 32.29
N THR A 32 14.97 -6.75 31.14
CA THR A 32 15.47 -7.63 30.09
C THR A 32 15.25 -6.94 28.75
N ASP A 33 16.36 -6.70 28.03
CA ASP A 33 16.39 -6.65 26.57
C ASP A 33 15.47 -7.74 26.04
N THR A 34 14.29 -7.35 25.57
CA THR A 34 13.42 -8.25 24.85
C THR A 34 13.66 -7.90 23.40
N MET A 35 14.45 -8.74 22.72
CA MET A 35 14.38 -8.84 21.26
C MET A 35 12.90 -8.90 20.90
N GLU A 36 12.37 -7.86 20.26
CA GLU A 36 11.08 -7.97 19.61
C GLU A 36 11.23 -9.03 18.53
N ASP A 37 10.56 -10.16 18.74
CA ASP A 37 10.19 -11.08 17.68
C ASP A 37 9.49 -10.28 16.58
N THR A 38 10.19 -10.04 15.47
CA THR A 38 9.70 -9.38 14.25
C THR A 38 8.54 -10.14 13.56
N ASP A 39 8.12 -11.28 14.12
CA ASP A 39 7.27 -12.26 13.44
C ASP A 39 5.76 -11.96 13.58
N ASN A 40 5.33 -11.08 14.49
CA ASN A 40 3.90 -10.84 14.77
C ASN A 40 3.39 -9.42 14.44
N THR A 41 4.27 -8.46 14.13
CA THR A 41 3.88 -7.07 13.82
C THR A 41 3.44 -6.87 12.38
N ASN A 42 4.00 -7.64 11.44
CA ASN A 42 3.75 -7.49 10.00
C ASN A 42 2.32 -7.91 9.63
N ASP A 43 1.84 -9.04 10.14
CA ASP A 43 0.47 -9.52 9.90
C ASP A 43 -0.57 -8.55 10.47
N ASP A 44 -0.27 -7.92 11.61
CA ASP A 44 -1.10 -6.85 12.19
C ASP A 44 -1.16 -5.59 11.31
N GLU A 45 -0.13 -5.30 10.50
CA GLU A 45 -0.14 -4.19 9.56
C GLU A 45 -0.98 -4.49 8.31
N LEU A 46 -0.82 -5.68 7.73
CA LEU A 46 -1.62 -6.08 6.55
C LEU A 46 -3.10 -6.20 6.92
N ALA A 47 -3.44 -6.73 8.10
CA ALA A 47 -4.82 -6.79 8.57
C ALA A 47 -5.47 -5.40 8.75
N LYS A 48 -4.68 -4.38 9.11
CA LYS A 48 -5.16 -2.99 9.14
C LYS A 48 -5.43 -2.45 7.73
N ILE A 49 -4.61 -2.82 6.75
CA ILE A 49 -4.85 -2.48 5.34
C ILE A 49 -6.12 -3.17 4.85
N ASP A 50 -6.29 -4.46 5.16
CA ASP A 50 -7.50 -5.22 4.83
C ASP A 50 -8.76 -4.48 5.30
N SER A 51 -8.79 -4.16 6.60
CA SER A 51 -9.91 -3.45 7.21
C SER A 51 -10.16 -2.08 6.56
N LYS A 52 -9.09 -1.32 6.25
CA LYS A 52 -9.18 0.02 5.63
C LYS A 52 -9.77 -0.06 4.22
N VAL A 53 -9.32 -1.03 3.41
CA VAL A 53 -9.85 -1.22 2.06
C VAL A 53 -11.29 -1.70 2.13
N GLU A 54 -11.60 -2.74 2.92
CA GLU A 54 -12.97 -3.23 3.09
C GLU A 54 -13.93 -2.11 3.56
N GLU A 55 -13.52 -1.27 4.51
CA GLU A 55 -14.32 -0.14 4.98
C GLU A 55 -14.62 0.87 3.86
N ARG A 56 -13.66 1.11 2.96
CA ARG A 56 -13.87 1.97 1.77
C ARG A 56 -15.00 1.42 0.89
N PHE A 57 -15.18 0.10 0.82
CA PHE A 57 -16.18 -0.57 -0.01
C PHE A 57 -17.49 -0.91 0.71
N ASN A 58 -17.59 -0.76 2.04
CA ASN A 58 -18.77 -1.10 2.84
C ASN A 58 -20.03 -0.23 2.59
N GLY A 59 -19.95 0.76 1.69
CA GLY A 59 -21.05 1.65 1.34
C GLY A 59 -21.27 1.77 -0.16
N ASP A 60 -21.74 2.93 -0.61
CA ASP A 60 -22.05 3.22 -2.01
C ASP A 60 -20.78 3.60 -2.81
N TYR A 61 -19.65 2.98 -2.49
CA TYR A 61 -18.38 3.34 -3.11
C TYR A 61 -18.43 3.08 -4.61
N ALA A 62 -18.33 4.17 -5.36
CA ALA A 62 -18.24 4.14 -6.81
C ALA A 62 -16.77 4.00 -7.20
N VAL A 63 -16.41 2.83 -7.74
CA VAL A 63 -15.08 2.60 -8.30
C VAL A 63 -14.84 3.61 -9.41
N SER A 64 -13.74 4.36 -9.31
CA SER A 64 -13.39 5.40 -10.27
C SER A 64 -12.25 4.95 -11.18
N GLN A 65 -12.26 5.43 -12.43
CA GLN A 65 -11.18 5.21 -13.38
C GLN A 65 -9.84 5.73 -12.85
N GLU A 66 -9.86 6.83 -12.08
CA GLU A 66 -8.66 7.43 -11.47
C GLU A 66 -8.03 6.49 -10.44
N ASP A 67 -8.80 5.96 -9.49
CA ASP A 67 -8.28 5.04 -8.47
C ASP A 67 -7.75 3.73 -9.08
N VAL A 68 -8.43 3.22 -10.11
CA VAL A 68 -7.99 2.02 -10.84
C VAL A 68 -6.70 2.31 -11.59
N SER A 69 -6.62 3.44 -12.30
CA SER A 69 -5.41 3.85 -13.03
C SER A 69 -4.23 4.07 -12.09
N GLU A 70 -4.44 4.74 -10.96
CA GLU A 70 -3.41 4.95 -9.94
C GLU A 70 -2.89 3.62 -9.41
N SER A 71 -3.78 2.69 -9.07
CA SER A 71 -3.40 1.41 -8.50
C SER A 71 -2.65 0.51 -9.48
N VAL A 72 -3.11 0.42 -10.73
CA VAL A 72 -2.42 -0.36 -11.77
C VAL A 72 -1.05 0.26 -12.09
N THR A 73 -0.97 1.59 -12.17
CA THR A 73 0.29 2.30 -12.43
C THR A 73 1.27 2.09 -11.30
N TYR A 74 0.83 2.25 -10.04
CA TYR A 74 1.68 2.06 -8.87
C TYR A 74 2.31 0.67 -8.86
N ILE A 75 1.51 -0.38 -9.05
CA ILE A 75 1.99 -1.77 -9.11
C ILE A 75 3.01 -1.92 -10.24
N ASN A 76 2.65 -1.50 -11.46
CA ASN A 76 3.51 -1.67 -12.63
C ASN A 76 4.87 -0.94 -12.51
N GLU A 77 4.90 0.24 -11.91
CA GLU A 77 6.12 1.05 -11.77
C GLU A 77 7.01 0.60 -10.60
N ASN A 78 6.45 -0.03 -9.56
CA ASN A 78 7.18 -0.33 -8.33
C ASN A 78 7.46 -1.81 -8.09
N ILE A 79 6.91 -2.73 -8.89
CA ILE A 79 7.08 -4.18 -8.70
C ILE A 79 8.55 -4.63 -8.68
N ASP A 80 9.42 -3.97 -9.44
CA ASP A 80 10.86 -4.29 -9.47
C ASP A 80 11.60 -3.87 -8.18
N ASN A 81 10.99 -3.00 -7.37
CA ASN A 81 11.51 -2.51 -6.09
C ASN A 81 10.85 -3.19 -4.89
N ILE A 82 10.07 -4.27 -5.09
CA ILE A 82 9.26 -4.90 -4.05
C ILE A 82 10.05 -5.42 -2.83
N LYS A 83 11.37 -5.61 -2.96
CA LYS A 83 12.24 -5.96 -1.83
C LYS A 83 12.16 -4.95 -0.68
N ASP A 84 11.84 -3.69 -0.98
CA ASP A 84 11.55 -2.69 0.04
C ASP A 84 10.18 -2.97 0.68
N LYS A 85 10.15 -3.09 2.02
CA LYS A 85 8.92 -3.43 2.75
C LYS A 85 7.81 -2.39 2.59
N ASP A 86 8.13 -1.10 2.50
CA ASP A 86 7.11 -0.07 2.27
C ASP A 86 6.54 -0.17 0.85
N VAL A 87 7.39 -0.51 -0.13
CA VAL A 87 6.94 -0.79 -1.50
C VAL A 87 6.03 -2.02 -1.53
N ALA A 88 6.43 -3.13 -0.91
CA ALA A 88 5.61 -4.34 -0.82
C ALA A 88 4.25 -4.05 -0.16
N LYS A 89 4.24 -3.33 0.95
CA LYS A 89 3.03 -2.92 1.66
C LYS A 89 2.08 -2.08 0.78
N ASN A 90 2.60 -1.10 0.05
CA ASN A 90 1.78 -0.27 -0.84
C ASN A 90 1.29 -1.07 -2.06
N ILE A 91 2.12 -1.96 -2.62
CA ILE A 91 1.68 -2.87 -3.69
C ILE A 91 0.52 -3.73 -3.16
N TYR A 92 0.63 -4.26 -1.94
CA TYR A 92 -0.45 -5.02 -1.31
C TYR A 92 -1.74 -4.21 -1.20
N GLU A 93 -1.69 -2.97 -0.72
CA GLU A 93 -2.86 -2.08 -0.61
C GLU A 93 -3.52 -1.81 -1.98
N HIS A 94 -2.75 -1.43 -2.99
CA HIS A 94 -3.27 -1.18 -4.34
C HIS A 94 -3.84 -2.46 -4.98
N SER A 95 -3.20 -3.60 -4.75
CA SER A 95 -3.66 -4.89 -5.26
C SER A 95 -4.97 -5.31 -4.61
N LEU A 96 -5.08 -5.15 -3.30
CA LEU A 96 -6.30 -5.43 -2.54
C LEU A 96 -7.46 -4.53 -2.97
N PHE A 97 -7.19 -3.24 -3.21
CA PHE A 97 -8.19 -2.32 -3.78
C PHE A 97 -8.73 -2.85 -5.11
N LEU A 98 -7.84 -3.21 -6.05
CA LEU A 98 -8.22 -3.70 -7.37
C LEU A 98 -8.98 -5.02 -7.30
N GLU A 99 -8.60 -5.93 -6.41
CA GLU A 99 -9.30 -7.21 -6.23
C GLU A 99 -10.68 -7.03 -5.59
N THR A 100 -10.80 -6.13 -4.61
CA THR A 100 -12.08 -5.79 -3.99
C THR A 100 -13.01 -5.14 -5.01
N ALA A 101 -12.50 -4.20 -5.81
CA ALA A 101 -13.22 -3.63 -6.93
C ALA A 101 -13.66 -4.71 -7.93
N ALA A 102 -12.74 -5.59 -8.35
CA ALA A 102 -13.05 -6.68 -9.27
C ALA A 102 -14.17 -7.59 -8.74
N THR A 103 -14.17 -7.84 -7.43
CA THR A 103 -15.20 -8.62 -6.75
C THR A 103 -16.55 -7.90 -6.75
N GLN A 104 -16.59 -6.60 -6.40
CA GLN A 104 -17.81 -5.78 -6.44
C GLN A 104 -18.43 -5.72 -7.85
N GLY A 105 -17.58 -5.57 -8.87
CA GLY A 105 -18.00 -5.51 -10.29
C GLY A 105 -18.34 -6.86 -10.93
N ASN A 106 -18.18 -7.99 -10.20
CA ASN A 106 -18.25 -9.34 -10.75
C ASN A 106 -17.37 -9.52 -12.01
N VAL A 107 -16.15 -8.98 -11.97
CA VAL A 107 -15.19 -9.05 -13.07
C VAL A 107 -14.68 -10.49 -13.22
N ASP A 108 -14.66 -11.00 -14.44
CA ASP A 108 -14.20 -12.35 -14.77
C ASP A 108 -12.68 -12.54 -14.54
N ASP A 109 -12.27 -13.77 -14.24
CA ASP A 109 -10.87 -14.15 -14.00
C ASP A 109 -9.94 -13.96 -15.21
N SER A 110 -10.51 -13.83 -16.42
CA SER A 110 -9.75 -13.53 -17.63
C SER A 110 -9.36 -12.05 -17.76
N ASN A 111 -9.92 -11.16 -16.93
CA ASN A 111 -9.58 -9.75 -16.96
C ASN A 111 -8.17 -9.50 -16.41
N LYS A 112 -7.37 -8.74 -17.17
CA LYS A 112 -5.95 -8.51 -16.86
C LYS A 112 -5.70 -7.70 -15.59
N ILE A 113 -6.58 -6.77 -15.22
CA ILE A 113 -6.46 -6.01 -13.96
C ILE A 113 -6.79 -6.89 -12.75
N LYS A 114 -7.82 -7.75 -12.86
CA LYS A 114 -8.12 -8.73 -11.81
C LYS A 114 -6.97 -9.74 -11.66
N GLU A 115 -6.44 -10.24 -12.78
CA GLU A 115 -5.29 -11.14 -12.79
C GLU A 115 -4.07 -10.47 -12.14
N LEU A 116 -3.76 -9.21 -12.51
CA LEU A 116 -2.69 -8.43 -11.88
C LEU A 116 -2.92 -8.34 -10.37
N ALA A 117 -4.12 -7.93 -9.93
CA ALA A 117 -4.46 -7.68 -8.53
C ALA A 117 -4.23 -8.92 -7.64
N VAL A 118 -4.78 -10.08 -8.03
CA VAL A 118 -4.62 -11.31 -7.25
C VAL A 118 -3.14 -11.69 -7.11
N ASN A 119 -2.40 -11.61 -8.22
CA ASN A 119 -1.01 -12.03 -8.24
C ASN A 119 -0.09 -11.07 -7.49
N SER A 120 -0.28 -9.76 -7.67
CA SER A 120 0.51 -8.74 -6.97
C SER A 120 0.19 -8.69 -5.48
N LYS A 121 -1.06 -8.94 -5.07
CA LYS A 121 -1.43 -9.06 -3.66
C LYS A 121 -0.71 -10.23 -2.99
N GLU A 122 -0.79 -11.43 -3.57
CA GLU A 122 -0.14 -12.62 -3.02
C GLU A 122 1.38 -12.46 -2.98
N TYR A 123 1.97 -11.97 -4.07
CA TYR A 123 3.40 -11.74 -4.14
C TYR A 123 3.90 -10.71 -3.12
N ALA A 124 3.22 -9.57 -3.01
CA ALA A 124 3.56 -8.53 -2.06
C ALA A 124 3.44 -9.00 -0.61
N LYS A 125 2.39 -9.77 -0.28
CA LYS A 125 2.23 -10.40 1.03
C LYS A 125 3.41 -11.31 1.35
N ASN A 126 3.78 -12.19 0.42
CA ASN A 126 4.87 -13.14 0.62
C ASN A 126 6.20 -12.41 0.80
N VAL A 127 6.49 -11.38 0.00
CA VAL A 127 7.71 -10.57 0.14
C VAL A 127 7.74 -9.78 1.46
N TYR A 128 6.62 -9.16 1.85
CA TYR A 128 6.54 -8.36 3.06
C TYR A 128 6.77 -9.19 4.34
N ASN A 129 6.24 -10.41 4.36
CA ASN A 129 6.37 -11.36 5.47
C ASN A 129 7.66 -12.20 5.42
N ALA A 130 8.41 -12.18 4.32
CA ALA A 130 9.64 -12.93 4.20
C ALA A 130 10.75 -12.41 5.13
N SER A 131 11.60 -13.32 5.56
CA SER A 131 12.90 -12.98 6.15
C SER A 131 13.91 -12.53 5.08
N ASP A 132 14.98 -11.87 5.52
CA ASP A 132 16.03 -11.37 4.61
C ASP A 132 16.71 -12.50 3.80
N ASP A 133 16.74 -13.73 4.31
CA ASP A 133 17.31 -14.91 3.64
C ASP A 133 16.35 -15.60 2.66
N GLU A 134 15.04 -15.35 2.76
CA GLU A 134 14.02 -15.93 1.88
C GLU A 134 13.58 -14.99 0.76
N VAL A 135 13.63 -13.67 1.01
CA VAL A 135 13.03 -12.65 0.14
C VAL A 135 13.57 -12.70 -1.30
N ASP A 136 14.87 -12.97 -1.49
CA ASP A 136 15.48 -13.02 -2.82
C ASP A 136 14.97 -14.20 -3.65
N ASN A 137 14.70 -15.35 -3.01
CA ASN A 137 14.15 -16.53 -3.69
C ASN A 137 12.70 -16.26 -4.13
N ILE A 138 11.89 -15.66 -3.25
CA ILE A 138 10.51 -15.29 -3.57
C ILE A 138 10.49 -14.30 -4.74
N ILE A 139 11.40 -13.32 -4.74
CA ILE A 139 11.51 -12.35 -5.83
C ILE A 139 11.87 -13.03 -7.16
N GLU A 140 12.81 -13.96 -7.14
CA GLU A 140 13.22 -14.71 -8.33
C GLU A 140 12.08 -15.55 -8.91
N GLU A 141 11.31 -16.24 -8.07
CA GLU A 141 10.15 -17.05 -8.48
C GLU A 141 9.03 -16.20 -9.11
N GLY A 142 8.79 -15.00 -8.58
CA GLY A 142 7.74 -14.10 -9.09
C GLY A 142 8.10 -13.40 -10.42
N LYS A 143 9.39 -13.32 -10.75
CA LYS A 143 9.91 -12.43 -11.80
C LYS A 143 9.31 -12.67 -13.18
N GLU A 144 9.24 -13.91 -13.65
CA GLU A 144 8.72 -14.24 -14.98
C GLU A 144 7.26 -13.76 -15.16
N LYS A 145 6.46 -13.92 -14.11
CA LYS A 145 5.06 -13.52 -14.10
C LYS A 145 4.91 -11.99 -14.20
N PHE A 146 5.69 -11.24 -13.41
CA PHE A 146 5.62 -9.79 -13.44
C PHE A 146 6.32 -9.16 -14.65
N ASP A 147 7.31 -9.84 -15.26
CA ASP A 147 7.84 -9.47 -16.56
C ASP A 147 6.76 -9.55 -17.65
N THR A 148 5.86 -10.54 -17.58
CA THR A 148 4.70 -10.64 -18.47
C THR A 148 3.76 -9.45 -18.29
N PHE A 149 3.38 -9.12 -17.04
CA PHE A 149 2.53 -7.96 -16.77
C PHE A 149 3.17 -6.64 -17.22
N LYS A 150 4.44 -6.40 -16.91
CA LYS A 150 5.17 -5.21 -17.38
C LYS A 150 5.15 -5.10 -18.90
N ASN A 151 5.31 -6.22 -19.62
CA ASN A 151 5.23 -6.22 -21.07
C ASN A 151 3.80 -5.96 -21.58
N ASP A 152 2.76 -6.47 -20.90
CA ASP A 152 1.36 -6.19 -21.21
C ASP A 152 1.06 -4.69 -21.07
N PHE A 153 1.54 -4.05 -19.99
CA PHE A 153 1.30 -2.62 -19.68
C PHE A 153 2.32 -1.64 -20.28
N LYS A 154 3.32 -2.11 -21.05
CA LYS A 154 4.44 -1.27 -21.54
C LYS A 154 4.04 -0.05 -22.37
N ASN A 155 2.86 -0.11 -22.99
CA ASN A 155 2.33 0.96 -23.85
C ASN A 155 1.31 1.84 -23.12
N GLY A 156 1.23 1.75 -21.79
CA GLY A 156 0.25 2.42 -20.96
C GLY A 156 -0.81 1.47 -20.42
N VAL A 157 -1.46 1.91 -19.34
CA VAL A 157 -2.48 1.13 -18.63
C VAL A 157 -3.90 1.44 -19.11
N ASP A 158 -4.10 2.58 -19.79
CA ASP A 158 -5.41 3.15 -20.14
C ASP A 158 -6.36 2.15 -20.79
N SER A 159 -5.90 1.37 -21.77
CA SER A 159 -6.76 0.38 -22.45
C SER A 159 -7.25 -0.73 -21.52
N PHE A 160 -6.43 -1.13 -20.54
CA PHE A 160 -6.80 -2.15 -19.57
C PHE A 160 -7.74 -1.58 -18.51
N VAL A 161 -7.47 -0.34 -18.09
CA VAL A 161 -8.35 0.41 -17.18
C VAL A 161 -9.73 0.61 -17.83
N ASP A 162 -9.79 1.08 -19.08
CA ASP A 162 -11.04 1.24 -19.83
C ASP A 162 -11.80 -0.07 -19.97
N GLU A 163 -11.11 -1.21 -20.12
CA GLU A 163 -11.74 -2.53 -20.16
C GLU A 163 -12.33 -2.92 -18.80
N PHE A 164 -11.59 -2.71 -17.72
CA PHE A 164 -12.04 -2.97 -16.36
C PHE A 164 -13.19 -2.05 -15.92
N MET A 165 -13.19 -0.79 -16.38
CA MET A 165 -14.24 0.16 -16.04
C MET A 165 -15.58 -0.14 -16.70
N LYS A 166 -15.67 -1.07 -17.67
CA LYS A 166 -16.95 -1.49 -18.28
C LYS A 166 -17.90 -2.21 -17.31
N PHE A 167 -17.40 -2.62 -16.15
CA PHE A 167 -18.16 -3.32 -15.11
C PHE A 167 -18.85 -2.35 -14.13
N PHE A 168 -18.65 -1.03 -14.28
CA PHE A 168 -19.18 0.03 -13.43
C PHE A 168 -19.86 1.13 -14.28
#